data_AF-A0A8T4CEE5-F1
#
_entry.id   AF-A0A8T4CEE5-F1
#
_cell.length_a   1.000
_cell.length_b   1.000
_cell.length_c   1.000
_cell.angle_alpha   90.00
_cell.angle_beta   90.00
_cell.angle_gamma   90.00
#
_symmetry.space_group_name_H-M   'P 1'
#
loop_
_entity.id
_entity.type
_entity.pdbx_description
1 polymer ?
#
loop_
_entity_poly.entity_id
_entity_poly.type
_entity_poly.pdbx_seq_one_letter_code
_entity_poly.pdbx_strand_id
1 'polypeptide(L)'
;DPFTPTPPLSVSAYEKVEYRRATDSQPRPLAVFSLLKPDASGFRVFDTTQKALTVAGMMRHATGVAAEKAGWSKSDINAFILGHIESQTSEEHVPVGPKRFVYLPLPSIEARGEGKACVVGSVRRALLTTFVDGCRDKIIWARRALSGQELVNEKTKQPIALLSPISANEKVVQYYTRPAASWSTVTPVVLPGYDDPAHYRRRLKSGTNTEVQKQLLARLDHRIDGLLRKAITQAGFSKALADNAEIEWRKTGFWPGTDLAERYGVPDHLKRFPRIHVRIRWCDADKRPVQILGPICVGGGRFYGLGLFASEGD
;
A
#
# COMPACT_ATOMS: atom_id res chain seq x y z
N ASP A 1 -8.45 65.03 -15.46
CA ASP A 1 -7.50 63.96 -15.17
C ASP A 1 -8.09 62.64 -15.67
N PRO A 2 -7.60 62.07 -16.78
CA PRO A 2 -8.23 60.89 -17.38
C PRO A 2 -7.84 59.62 -16.60
N PHE A 3 -8.85 58.82 -16.24
CA PHE A 3 -8.67 57.52 -15.58
C PHE A 3 -7.81 56.61 -16.46
N THR A 4 -6.63 56.25 -15.96
CA THR A 4 -5.71 55.32 -16.63
C THR A 4 -5.89 53.95 -15.99
N PRO A 5 -6.52 52.97 -16.66
CA PRO A 5 -6.74 51.65 -16.09
C PRO A 5 -5.40 50.93 -15.89
N THR A 6 -5.26 50.29 -14.73
CA THR A 6 -4.08 49.50 -14.39
C THR A 6 -3.88 48.37 -15.42
N PRO A 7 -2.65 48.17 -15.94
CA PRO A 7 -2.39 47.10 -16.90
C PRO A 7 -2.70 45.73 -16.27
N PRO A 8 -3.27 44.79 -17.03
CA PRO A 8 -3.54 43.45 -16.52
C PRO A 8 -2.22 42.79 -16.11
N LEU A 9 -2.18 42.30 -14.87
CA LEU A 9 -1.03 41.58 -14.33
C LEU A 9 -0.72 40.37 -15.22
N SER A 10 0.56 40.19 -15.56
CA SER A 10 1.00 39.12 -16.47
C SER A 10 0.68 37.75 -15.87
N VAL A 11 0.42 36.76 -16.71
CA VAL A 11 0.10 35.37 -16.27
C VAL A 11 1.23 34.75 -15.43
N SER A 12 2.46 35.27 -15.56
CA SER A 12 3.62 34.92 -14.73
C SER A 12 3.64 35.55 -13.33
N ALA A 13 2.75 36.50 -13.03
CA ALA A 13 2.67 37.17 -11.73
C ALA A 13 1.79 36.41 -10.71
N TYR A 14 1.10 35.36 -11.15
CA TYR A 14 0.27 34.51 -10.28
C TYR A 14 0.74 33.07 -10.34
N GLU A 15 1.15 32.54 -9.18
CA GLU A 15 1.20 31.09 -8.97
C GLU A 15 -0.18 30.66 -8.44
N LYS A 16 -0.81 29.70 -9.12
CA LYS A 16 -2.07 29.13 -8.65
C LYS A 16 -1.78 28.21 -7.46
N VAL A 17 -1.85 28.77 -6.26
CA VAL A 17 -1.76 27.98 -5.02
C VAL A 17 -3.11 27.32 -4.77
N GLU A 18 -3.18 26.00 -4.98
CA GLU A 18 -4.36 25.23 -4.55
C GLU A 18 -4.37 25.15 -3.01
N TYR A 19 -5.22 25.96 -2.39
CA TYR A 19 -5.51 25.82 -0.96
C TYR A 19 -6.22 24.49 -0.72
N ARG A 20 -5.56 23.57 -0.02
CA ARG A 20 -6.10 22.28 0.38
C ARG A 20 -5.95 22.12 1.89
N ARG A 21 -6.99 21.59 2.56
CA ARG A 21 -6.84 21.24 3.97
C ARG A 21 -5.87 20.07 4.08
N ALA A 22 -5.08 20.03 5.15
CA ALA A 22 -4.14 18.91 5.41
C ALA A 22 -4.83 17.52 5.48
N THR A 23 -6.16 17.49 5.51
CA THR A 23 -7.04 16.33 5.58
C THR A 23 -7.66 15.92 4.25
N ASP A 24 -7.61 16.76 3.20
CA ASP A 24 -8.27 16.44 1.93
C ASP A 24 -7.39 15.50 1.09
N SER A 25 -7.91 14.33 0.75
CA SER A 25 -7.24 13.36 -0.16
C SER A 25 -7.79 13.50 -1.58
N GLN A 26 -6.94 13.51 -2.60
CA GLN A 26 -7.40 13.48 -4.00
C GLN A 26 -7.67 12.05 -4.47
N PRO A 27 -8.68 11.82 -5.35
CA PRO A 27 -8.86 10.54 -6.00
C PRO A 27 -7.62 10.16 -6.80
N ARG A 28 -6.92 9.10 -6.38
CA ARG A 28 -5.73 8.62 -7.07
C ARG A 28 -6.12 7.89 -8.36
N PRO A 29 -5.39 8.06 -9.47
CA PRO A 29 -5.63 7.24 -10.65
C PRO A 29 -5.30 5.77 -10.35
N LEU A 30 -6.19 4.86 -10.80
CA LEU A 30 -6.08 3.42 -10.55
C LEU A 30 -6.23 2.63 -11.85
N ALA A 31 -5.36 1.64 -12.03
CA ALA A 31 -5.55 0.56 -13.00
C ALA A 31 -5.90 -0.70 -12.22
N VAL A 32 -7.07 -1.29 -12.47
CA VAL A 32 -7.59 -2.42 -11.69
C VAL A 32 -7.90 -3.57 -12.62
N PHE A 33 -7.52 -4.77 -12.22
CA PHE A 33 -7.65 -5.98 -13.03
C PHE A 33 -8.23 -7.13 -12.20
N SER A 34 -9.12 -7.91 -12.80
CA SER A 34 -9.40 -9.28 -12.38
C SER A 34 -8.30 -10.20 -12.86
N LEU A 35 -7.92 -11.17 -12.03
CA LEU A 35 -7.02 -12.26 -12.38
C LEU A 35 -7.86 -13.45 -12.85
N LEU A 36 -7.85 -13.73 -14.15
CA LEU A 36 -8.57 -14.86 -14.73
C LEU A 36 -7.64 -16.05 -14.90
N LYS A 37 -8.18 -17.26 -14.99
CA LYS A 37 -7.43 -18.42 -15.48
C LYS A 37 -6.97 -18.16 -16.93
N PRO A 38 -5.91 -18.83 -17.41
CA PRO A 38 -5.42 -18.65 -18.80
C PRO A 38 -6.48 -18.91 -19.86
N ASP A 39 -7.41 -19.83 -19.61
CA ASP A 39 -8.55 -20.16 -20.48
C ASP A 39 -9.76 -19.20 -20.32
N ALA A 40 -9.62 -18.15 -19.51
CA ALA A 40 -10.67 -17.21 -19.13
C ALA A 40 -11.96 -17.84 -18.52
N SER A 41 -11.93 -19.12 -18.12
CA SER A 41 -13.11 -19.84 -17.60
C SER A 41 -13.59 -19.35 -16.22
N GLY A 42 -12.85 -18.45 -15.59
CA GLY A 42 -13.20 -17.83 -14.31
C GLY A 42 -11.98 -17.24 -13.61
N PHE A 43 -12.16 -16.87 -12.34
CA PHE A 43 -11.07 -16.30 -11.55
C PHE A 43 -9.93 -17.29 -11.32
N ARG A 44 -8.70 -16.81 -11.49
CA ARG A 44 -7.52 -17.44 -10.91
C ARG A 44 -7.39 -16.97 -9.47
N VAL A 45 -7.31 -17.94 -8.56
CA VAL A 45 -7.24 -17.71 -7.12
C VAL A 45 -5.80 -17.86 -6.63
N PHE A 46 -5.33 -16.91 -5.84
CA PHE A 46 -4.02 -16.94 -5.19
C PHE A 46 -4.17 -16.80 -3.69
N ASP A 47 -3.46 -17.64 -2.92
CA ASP A 47 -3.43 -17.52 -1.47
C ASP A 47 -2.84 -16.16 -1.04
N THR A 48 -3.53 -15.48 -0.14
CA THR A 48 -3.18 -14.12 0.28
C THR A 48 -1.86 -14.09 1.06
N THR A 49 -1.62 -15.09 1.91
CA THR A 49 -0.45 -15.13 2.79
C THR A 49 0.82 -15.54 2.03
N GLN A 50 0.70 -16.54 1.16
CA GLN A 50 1.84 -17.18 0.48
C GLN A 50 2.11 -16.63 -0.92
N LYS A 51 1.09 -16.12 -1.63
CA LYS A 51 1.20 -15.79 -3.07
C LYS A 51 0.95 -14.33 -3.40
N ALA A 52 0.49 -13.48 -2.47
CA ALA A 52 0.32 -12.05 -2.75
C ALA A 52 1.61 -11.39 -3.26
N LEU A 53 2.74 -11.61 -2.58
CA LEU A 53 4.05 -11.09 -3.02
C LEU A 53 4.42 -11.58 -4.43
N THR A 54 4.13 -12.86 -4.72
CA THR A 54 4.35 -13.44 -6.06
C THR A 54 3.48 -12.75 -7.12
N VAL A 55 2.20 -12.49 -6.83
CA VAL A 55 1.31 -11.75 -7.74
C VAL A 55 1.85 -10.36 -8.03
N ALA A 56 2.30 -9.62 -7.01
CA ALA A 56 2.93 -8.31 -7.19
C ALA A 56 4.19 -8.40 -8.08
N GLY A 57 5.01 -9.43 -7.88
CA GLY A 57 6.19 -9.71 -8.72
C GLY A 57 5.84 -10.02 -10.18
N MET A 58 4.84 -10.86 -10.42
CA MET A 58 4.37 -11.19 -11.78
C MET A 58 3.81 -9.97 -12.50
N MET A 59 3.02 -9.14 -11.81
CA MET A 59 2.51 -7.90 -12.40
C MET A 59 3.64 -6.92 -12.75
N ARG A 60 4.63 -6.80 -11.86
CA ARG A 60 5.82 -5.98 -12.12
C ARG A 60 6.55 -6.47 -13.37
N HIS A 61 6.75 -7.78 -13.49
CA HIS A 61 7.37 -8.37 -14.68
C HIS A 61 6.57 -8.10 -15.95
N ALA A 62 5.25 -8.37 -15.95
CA ALA A 62 4.37 -8.11 -17.09
C ALA A 62 4.38 -6.62 -17.50
N THR A 63 4.45 -5.72 -16.52
CA THR A 63 4.54 -4.27 -16.76
C THR A 63 5.89 -3.89 -17.38
N GLY A 64 6.98 -4.51 -16.94
CA GLY A 64 8.31 -4.34 -17.54
C GLY A 64 8.32 -4.76 -19.01
N VAL A 65 7.83 -5.97 -19.32
CA VAL A 65 7.73 -6.48 -20.70
C VAL A 65 6.85 -5.58 -21.57
N ALA A 66 5.71 -5.11 -21.04
CA ALA A 66 4.83 -4.20 -21.78
C ALA A 66 5.50 -2.82 -22.03
N ALA A 67 6.27 -2.31 -21.08
CA ALA A 67 7.01 -1.06 -21.21
C ALA A 67 8.14 -1.15 -22.24
N GLU A 68 8.88 -2.26 -22.26
CA GLU A 68 9.91 -2.52 -23.27
C GLU A 68 9.31 -2.52 -24.68
N LYS A 69 8.19 -3.23 -24.88
CA LYS A 69 7.46 -3.24 -26.16
C LYS A 69 6.93 -1.87 -26.55
N ALA A 70 6.58 -1.03 -25.58
CA ALA A 70 6.14 0.35 -25.79
C ALA A 70 7.30 1.34 -25.97
N GLY A 71 8.56 0.88 -26.01
CA GLY A 71 9.73 1.72 -26.24
C GLY A 71 10.15 2.58 -25.06
N TRP A 72 9.77 2.22 -23.82
CA TRP A 72 10.26 2.93 -22.63
C TRP A 72 11.78 2.76 -22.51
N SER A 73 12.46 3.79 -22.02
CA SER A 73 13.89 3.70 -21.77
C SER A 73 14.18 2.68 -20.66
N LYS A 74 15.34 2.00 -20.73
CA LYS A 74 15.77 1.06 -19.67
C LYS A 74 15.85 1.75 -18.31
N SER A 75 16.28 3.01 -18.29
CA SER A 75 16.34 3.83 -17.06
C SER A 75 14.95 4.04 -16.45
N ASP A 76 13.94 4.38 -17.27
CA ASP A 76 12.56 4.55 -16.80
C ASP A 76 11.96 3.24 -16.30
N ILE A 77 12.24 2.13 -16.98
CA ILE A 77 11.77 0.80 -16.56
C ILE A 77 12.39 0.44 -15.21
N ASN A 78 13.72 0.57 -15.08
CA ASN A 78 14.44 0.27 -13.84
C ASN A 78 13.91 1.12 -12.68
N ALA A 79 13.82 2.44 -12.85
CA ALA A 79 13.42 3.35 -11.78
C ALA A 79 11.92 3.24 -11.46
N PHE A 80 11.05 3.32 -12.46
CA PHE A 80 9.63 3.51 -12.27
C PHE A 80 8.84 2.20 -12.12
N ILE A 81 9.29 1.11 -12.75
CA ILE A 81 8.59 -0.19 -12.74
C ILE A 81 9.27 -1.14 -11.76
N LEU A 82 10.59 -1.32 -11.89
CA LEU A 82 11.35 -2.26 -11.07
C LEU A 82 11.70 -1.69 -9.70
N GLY A 83 11.77 -0.36 -9.58
CA GLY A 83 12.10 0.32 -8.35
C GLY A 83 13.59 0.24 -8.02
N HIS A 84 14.45 0.19 -9.03
CA HIS A 84 15.91 0.26 -8.95
C HIS A 84 16.41 1.55 -9.62
N ILE A 85 17.30 2.29 -8.98
CA ILE A 85 18.14 3.27 -9.68
C ILE A 85 19.50 2.58 -9.78
N GLU A 86 19.90 2.15 -10.98
CA GLU A 86 21.26 1.63 -11.21
C GLU A 86 22.27 2.80 -11.26
N SER A 87 23.56 2.59 -10.94
CA SER A 87 24.45 1.66 -11.64
C SER A 87 24.65 0.29 -10.98
N GLN A 88 24.84 -0.75 -11.80
CA GLN A 88 25.31 -2.08 -11.39
C GLN A 88 26.74 -2.10 -10.81
N THR A 89 27.33 -0.92 -10.56
CA THR A 89 28.73 -0.75 -10.11
C THR A 89 28.85 -0.07 -8.75
N SER A 90 27.77 0.43 -8.16
CA SER A 90 27.79 1.02 -6.81
C SER A 90 27.27 0.02 -5.79
N GLU A 91 28.09 -0.34 -4.80
CA GLU A 91 27.72 -1.21 -3.67
C GLU A 91 26.63 -0.61 -2.76
N GLU A 92 26.29 0.67 -2.94
CA GLU A 92 25.26 1.36 -2.17
C GLU A 92 23.89 1.35 -2.86
N HIS A 93 22.94 0.64 -2.25
CA HIS A 93 21.54 0.63 -2.68
C HIS A 93 20.86 1.97 -2.32
N VAL A 94 20.83 2.94 -3.23
CA VAL A 94 20.07 4.20 -3.05
C VAL A 94 18.56 3.89 -3.13
N PRO A 95 17.76 4.23 -2.10
CA PRO A 95 16.32 4.00 -2.15
C PRO A 95 15.69 4.87 -3.24
N VAL A 96 14.98 4.22 -4.17
CA VAL A 96 14.20 4.92 -5.20
C VAL A 96 13.09 5.71 -4.53
N GLY A 97 13.00 6.99 -4.87
CA GLY A 97 11.96 7.90 -4.39
C GLY A 97 10.54 7.37 -4.66
N PRO A 98 9.51 8.05 -4.13
CA PRO A 98 8.13 7.56 -4.15
C PRO A 98 7.49 7.52 -5.57
N LYS A 99 8.19 8.04 -6.58
CA LYS A 99 7.76 8.11 -7.99
C LYS A 99 8.00 6.77 -8.72
N ARG A 100 7.22 5.75 -8.36
CA ARG A 100 7.21 4.43 -8.99
C ARG A 100 5.85 3.76 -8.88
N PHE A 101 5.61 2.75 -9.72
CA PHE A 101 4.41 1.93 -9.62
C PHE A 101 4.36 1.12 -8.34
N VAL A 102 3.13 0.95 -7.87
CA VAL A 102 2.75 0.13 -6.73
C VAL A 102 1.86 -0.97 -7.26
N TYR A 103 2.23 -2.22 -6.96
CA TYR A 103 1.45 -3.40 -7.35
C TYR A 103 0.78 -3.97 -6.10
N LEU A 104 -0.54 -3.89 -6.06
CA LEU A 104 -1.37 -4.25 -4.91
C LEU A 104 -2.26 -5.45 -5.28
N PRO A 105 -1.83 -6.68 -4.97
CA PRO A 105 -2.74 -7.81 -4.94
C PRO A 105 -3.88 -7.49 -3.97
N LEU A 106 -5.13 -7.66 -4.41
CA LEU A 106 -6.30 -7.36 -3.60
C LEU A 106 -6.94 -8.66 -3.09
N PRO A 107 -6.78 -8.98 -1.79
CA PRO A 107 -7.58 -10.02 -1.15
C PRO A 107 -9.07 -9.74 -1.35
N SER A 108 -9.86 -10.77 -1.62
CA SER A 108 -11.31 -10.58 -1.71
C SER A 108 -11.89 -10.39 -0.31
N ILE A 109 -12.85 -9.49 -0.15
CA ILE A 109 -13.61 -9.33 1.11
C ILE A 109 -15.02 -9.83 0.84
N GLU A 110 -15.36 -10.96 1.43
CA GLU A 110 -16.58 -11.71 1.13
C GLU A 110 -17.44 -11.84 2.38
N ALA A 111 -18.74 -11.63 2.26
CA ALA A 111 -19.68 -11.98 3.31
C ALA A 111 -19.79 -13.51 3.41
N ARG A 112 -19.52 -14.08 4.58
CA ARG A 112 -19.61 -15.53 4.84
C ARG A 112 -20.35 -15.81 6.15
N GLY A 113 -21.06 -16.93 6.20
CA GLY A 113 -21.78 -17.41 7.39
C GLY A 113 -23.10 -16.69 7.68
N GLU A 114 -23.80 -17.16 8.71
CA GLU A 114 -25.00 -16.51 9.26
C GLU A 114 -24.61 -15.15 9.88
N GLY A 115 -25.39 -14.10 9.61
CA GLY A 115 -25.04 -12.73 10.00
C GLY A 115 -24.08 -11.99 9.05
N LYS A 116 -23.63 -12.61 7.95
CA LYS A 116 -22.89 -12.00 6.82
C LYS A 116 -21.65 -11.18 7.23
N ALA A 117 -20.89 -11.65 8.21
CA ALA A 117 -19.60 -11.07 8.56
C ALA A 117 -18.66 -11.08 7.34
N CYS A 118 -17.97 -9.97 7.10
CA CYS A 118 -17.01 -9.85 6.01
C CYS A 118 -15.68 -10.53 6.40
N VAL A 119 -15.21 -11.43 5.54
CA VAL A 119 -14.01 -12.24 5.72
C VAL A 119 -13.03 -11.97 4.59
N VAL A 120 -11.75 -11.80 4.93
CA VAL A 120 -10.66 -11.74 3.98
C VAL A 120 -10.43 -13.13 3.39
N GLY A 121 -10.59 -13.23 2.08
CA GLY A 121 -10.33 -14.42 1.31
C GLY A 121 -9.09 -14.29 0.43
N SER A 122 -9.03 -15.14 -0.58
CA SER A 122 -7.93 -15.20 -1.53
C SER A 122 -7.87 -13.97 -2.46
N VAL A 123 -6.69 -13.75 -3.04
CA VAL A 123 -6.46 -12.75 -4.07
C VAL A 123 -7.05 -13.24 -5.40
N ARG A 124 -7.91 -12.40 -6.00
CA ARG A 124 -8.52 -12.62 -7.32
C ARG A 124 -8.46 -11.37 -8.21
N ARG A 125 -7.99 -10.26 -7.66
CA ARG A 125 -7.88 -8.96 -8.30
C ARG A 125 -6.55 -8.35 -7.94
N ALA A 126 -6.11 -7.40 -8.75
CA ALA A 126 -4.96 -6.59 -8.41
C ALA A 126 -5.15 -5.16 -8.90
N LEU A 127 -4.50 -4.24 -8.20
CA LEU A 127 -4.54 -2.81 -8.42
C LEU A 127 -3.13 -2.29 -8.65
N LEU A 128 -2.99 -1.41 -9.63
CA LEU A 128 -1.76 -0.70 -9.95
C LEU A 128 -2.01 0.81 -9.79
N THR A 129 -1.15 1.47 -9.02
CA THR A 129 -1.25 2.90 -8.70
C THR A 129 0.13 3.53 -8.44
N THR A 130 0.16 4.80 -8.06
CA THR A 130 1.34 5.53 -7.56
C THR A 130 0.99 6.24 -6.25
N PHE A 131 1.98 6.37 -5.36
CA PHE A 131 1.79 7.17 -4.13
C PHE A 131 2.09 8.66 -4.29
N VAL A 132 2.57 9.07 -5.47
CA VAL A 132 2.79 10.47 -5.85
C VAL A 132 1.80 10.91 -6.93
N ASP A 133 1.56 12.21 -6.96
CA ASP A 133 0.76 12.87 -7.98
C ASP A 133 1.51 12.97 -9.33
N GLY A 134 0.82 13.43 -10.37
CA GLY A 134 1.42 13.67 -11.69
C GLY A 134 1.74 12.41 -12.50
N CYS A 135 1.23 11.24 -12.11
CA CYS A 135 1.47 9.96 -12.80
C CYS A 135 0.23 9.42 -13.53
N ARG A 136 -0.80 10.24 -13.75
CA ARG A 136 -2.09 9.83 -14.33
C ARG A 136 -1.92 9.17 -15.70
N ASP A 137 -1.11 9.74 -16.58
CA ASP A 137 -0.90 9.21 -17.93
C ASP A 137 -0.22 7.84 -17.90
N LYS A 138 0.72 7.62 -16.96
CA LYS A 138 1.37 6.33 -16.75
C LYS A 138 0.38 5.28 -16.25
N ILE A 139 -0.58 5.65 -15.41
CA ILE A 139 -1.65 4.73 -14.96
C ILE A 139 -2.63 4.41 -16.09
N ILE A 140 -3.03 5.41 -16.88
CA ILE A 140 -3.90 5.20 -18.05
C ILE A 140 -3.20 4.28 -19.06
N TRP A 141 -1.92 4.51 -19.32
CA TRP A 141 -1.09 3.64 -20.14
C TRP A 141 -1.05 2.21 -19.58
N ALA A 142 -0.73 2.04 -18.29
CA ALA A 142 -0.63 0.72 -17.66
C ALA A 142 -1.95 -0.04 -17.75
N ARG A 143 -3.10 0.63 -17.57
CA ARG A 143 -4.43 0.03 -17.73
C ARG A 143 -4.63 -0.57 -19.13
N ARG A 144 -4.19 0.15 -20.17
CA ARG A 144 -4.32 -0.29 -21.57
C ARG A 144 -3.30 -1.38 -21.91
N ALA A 145 -2.03 -1.14 -21.58
CA ALA A 145 -0.91 -2.00 -21.92
C ALA A 145 -0.99 -3.38 -21.23
N LEU A 146 -1.54 -3.44 -20.02
CA LEU A 146 -1.70 -4.69 -19.27
C LEU A 146 -3.01 -5.43 -19.57
N SER A 147 -3.92 -4.83 -20.33
CA SER A 147 -5.17 -5.50 -20.71
C SER A 147 -4.86 -6.73 -21.57
N GLY A 148 -5.33 -7.90 -21.15
CA GLY A 148 -5.09 -9.17 -21.84
C GLY A 148 -3.65 -9.69 -21.70
N GLN A 149 -2.80 -9.10 -20.85
CA GLN A 149 -1.47 -9.64 -20.60
C GLN A 149 -1.53 -10.83 -19.65
N GLU A 150 -0.63 -11.79 -19.87
CA GLU A 150 -0.49 -12.97 -19.04
C GLU A 150 0.44 -12.71 -17.85
N LEU A 151 0.06 -13.24 -16.68
CA LEU A 151 0.97 -13.41 -15.56
C LEU A 151 1.63 -14.77 -15.70
N VAL A 152 2.96 -14.76 -15.79
CA VAL A 152 3.76 -15.95 -16.08
C VAL A 152 4.48 -16.42 -14.82
N ASN A 153 4.52 -17.74 -14.62
CA ASN A 153 5.37 -18.34 -13.58
C ASN A 153 6.84 -18.24 -13.99
N GLU A 154 7.66 -17.61 -13.15
CA GLU A 154 9.07 -17.36 -13.45
C GLU A 154 9.88 -18.64 -13.74
N LYS A 155 9.58 -19.73 -13.03
CA LYS A 155 10.33 -21.00 -13.15
C LYS A 155 9.90 -21.81 -14.36
N THR A 156 8.59 -21.98 -14.55
CA THR A 156 8.06 -22.84 -15.63
C THR A 156 7.85 -22.10 -16.94
N LYS A 157 7.91 -20.76 -16.92
CA LYS A 157 7.58 -19.86 -18.04
C LYS A 157 6.18 -20.05 -18.61
N GLN A 158 5.29 -20.73 -17.88
CA GLN A 158 3.91 -20.96 -18.29
C GLN A 158 3.00 -19.82 -17.81
N PRO A 159 1.99 -19.43 -18.60
CA PRO A 159 0.97 -18.49 -18.17
C PRO A 159 0.11 -19.14 -17.07
N ILE A 160 -0.12 -18.40 -15.99
CA ILE A 160 -0.91 -18.86 -14.84
C ILE A 160 -2.11 -17.98 -14.53
N ALA A 161 -2.15 -16.77 -15.06
CA ALA A 161 -3.34 -15.92 -15.04
C ALA A 161 -3.38 -14.96 -16.22
N LEU A 162 -4.55 -14.47 -16.56
CA LEU A 162 -4.79 -13.42 -17.54
C LEU A 162 -5.31 -12.15 -16.82
N LEU A 163 -4.75 -10.98 -17.18
CA LEU A 163 -5.20 -9.69 -16.66
C LEU A 163 -6.39 -9.18 -17.49
N SER A 164 -7.55 -9.05 -16.85
CA SER A 164 -8.72 -8.41 -17.47
C SER A 164 -9.08 -7.13 -16.73
N PRO A 165 -9.11 -5.96 -17.39
CA PRO A 165 -9.38 -4.68 -16.73
C PRO A 165 -10.81 -4.65 -16.18
N ILE A 166 -10.98 -4.12 -14.97
CA ILE A 166 -12.28 -3.96 -14.30
C ILE A 166 -12.48 -2.52 -13.84
N SER A 167 -13.72 -2.16 -13.49
CA SER A 167 -14.05 -0.84 -12.96
C SER A 167 -13.46 -0.64 -11.56
N ALA A 168 -13.03 0.58 -11.23
CA ALA A 168 -12.64 0.95 -9.87
C ALA A 168 -13.84 0.95 -8.90
N ASN A 169 -15.08 0.98 -9.43
CA ASN A 169 -16.32 0.90 -8.65
C ASN A 169 -16.76 -0.55 -8.40
N GLU A 170 -15.95 -1.55 -8.76
CA GLU A 170 -16.26 -2.94 -8.45
C GLU A 170 -16.30 -3.15 -6.92
N LYS A 171 -17.27 -3.93 -6.46
CA LYS A 171 -17.62 -4.06 -5.03
C LYS A 171 -16.43 -4.41 -4.13
N VAL A 172 -15.57 -5.35 -4.54
CA VAL A 172 -14.39 -5.71 -3.75
C VAL A 172 -13.36 -4.59 -3.75
N VAL A 173 -13.18 -3.90 -4.88
CA VAL A 173 -12.26 -2.77 -5.01
C VAL A 173 -12.66 -1.60 -4.11
N GLN A 174 -13.97 -1.36 -3.93
CA GLN A 174 -14.47 -0.28 -3.09
C GLN A 174 -14.02 -0.37 -1.63
N TYR A 175 -13.82 -1.57 -1.07
CA TYR A 175 -13.24 -1.71 0.27
C TYR A 175 -11.83 -1.13 0.39
N TYR A 176 -11.14 -0.96 -0.73
CA TYR A 176 -9.78 -0.42 -0.75
C TYR A 176 -9.74 1.05 -1.15
N THR A 177 -10.81 1.61 -1.73
CA THR A 177 -10.73 2.91 -2.41
C THR A 177 -11.75 3.93 -1.91
N ARG A 178 -12.85 3.50 -1.28
CA ARG A 178 -13.88 4.41 -0.76
C ARG A 178 -13.34 5.29 0.38
N PRO A 179 -13.92 6.47 0.62
CA PRO A 179 -13.68 7.21 1.86
C PRO A 179 -14.09 6.36 3.07
N ALA A 180 -13.22 6.28 4.06
CA ALA A 180 -13.53 5.72 5.37
C ALA A 180 -12.70 6.42 6.46
N ALA A 181 -13.24 6.51 7.67
CA ALA A 181 -12.46 6.96 8.83
C ALA A 181 -11.67 5.81 9.46
N SER A 182 -12.21 4.58 9.41
CA SER A 182 -11.62 3.38 10.00
C SER A 182 -11.10 2.42 8.93
N TRP A 183 -9.87 1.96 9.13
CA TRP A 183 -9.15 1.11 8.19
C TRP A 183 -8.42 0.02 8.95
N SER A 184 -8.46 -1.21 8.44
CA SER A 184 -7.73 -2.34 9.00
C SER A 184 -6.93 -3.08 7.96
N THR A 185 -5.73 -3.53 8.33
CA THR A 185 -4.86 -4.25 7.40
C THR A 185 -5.42 -5.60 6.96
N VAL A 186 -5.37 -5.86 5.66
CA VAL A 186 -5.57 -7.20 5.07
C VAL A 186 -4.24 -7.88 4.74
N THR A 187 -3.16 -7.11 4.62
CA THR A 187 -1.77 -7.58 4.61
C THR A 187 -0.96 -6.78 5.64
N PRO A 188 -0.07 -7.42 6.41
CA PRO A 188 0.55 -6.80 7.58
C PRO A 188 1.49 -5.66 7.20
N VAL A 189 1.60 -4.66 8.08
CA VAL A 189 2.59 -3.60 8.00
C VAL A 189 3.95 -4.17 8.38
N VAL A 190 4.95 -3.95 7.51
CA VAL A 190 6.36 -4.15 7.84
C VAL A 190 6.88 -2.85 8.45
N LEU A 191 7.29 -2.89 9.72
CA LEU A 191 7.79 -1.70 10.42
C LEU A 191 9.07 -1.17 9.76
N PRO A 192 9.26 0.17 9.70
CA PRO A 192 10.42 0.80 9.08
C PRO A 192 11.71 0.71 9.92
N GLY A 193 11.74 -0.14 10.94
CA GLY A 193 12.85 -0.32 11.85
C GLY A 193 12.58 -1.39 12.90
N TYR A 194 13.57 -1.67 13.73
CA TYR A 194 13.43 -2.60 14.84
C TYR A 194 12.52 -2.01 15.93
N ASP A 195 11.58 -2.84 16.38
CA ASP A 195 10.65 -2.53 17.47
C ASP A 195 11.23 -2.84 18.86
N ASP A 196 12.28 -3.67 18.92
CA ASP A 196 12.99 -4.02 20.15
C ASP A 196 14.52 -4.00 19.99
N PRO A 197 15.12 -2.82 19.69
CA PRO A 197 16.57 -2.72 19.51
C PRO A 197 17.36 -2.97 20.81
N ALA A 198 16.73 -2.81 21.98
CA ALA A 198 17.35 -2.99 23.29
C ALA A 198 17.04 -4.37 23.91
N HIS A 199 16.48 -5.30 23.13
CA HIS A 199 16.18 -6.67 23.53
C HIS A 199 15.32 -6.79 24.81
N TYR A 200 14.39 -5.87 25.02
CA TYR A 200 13.43 -5.88 26.12
C TYR A 200 12.61 -7.18 26.17
N ARG A 201 12.28 -7.79 25.02
CA ARG A 201 11.58 -9.09 24.99
C ARG A 201 12.42 -10.24 25.55
N ARG A 202 13.75 -10.17 25.42
CA ARG A 202 14.64 -11.16 26.05
C ARG A 202 14.64 -11.00 27.56
N ARG A 203 14.67 -9.75 28.05
CA ARG A 203 14.61 -9.43 29.49
C ARG A 203 13.27 -9.80 30.12
N LEU A 204 12.17 -9.70 29.37
CA LEU A 204 10.85 -10.17 29.81
C LEU A 204 10.83 -11.70 30.02
N LYS A 205 11.51 -12.46 29.15
CA LYS A 205 11.61 -13.92 29.27
C LYS A 205 12.48 -14.41 30.42
N SER A 206 13.45 -13.61 30.87
CA SER A 206 14.36 -13.99 31.96
C SER A 206 13.77 -13.87 33.36
N GLY A 207 12.48 -13.55 33.48
CA GLY A 207 11.81 -13.32 34.77
C GLY A 207 12.15 -11.93 35.32
N THR A 208 11.14 -11.07 35.47
CA THR A 208 11.28 -9.74 36.09
C THR A 208 10.06 -9.48 36.99
N ASN A 209 10.21 -8.59 37.98
CA ASN A 209 9.07 -8.16 38.79
C ASN A 209 8.01 -7.47 37.92
N THR A 210 6.73 -7.61 38.27
CA THR A 210 5.54 -7.07 37.60
C THR A 210 5.67 -5.60 37.21
N GLU A 211 6.22 -4.74 38.08
CA GLU A 211 6.37 -3.32 37.78
C GLU A 211 7.40 -3.08 36.67
N VAL A 212 8.53 -3.79 36.71
CA VAL A 212 9.56 -3.75 35.65
C VAL A 212 8.98 -4.32 34.35
N GLN A 213 8.20 -5.39 34.42
CA GLN A 213 7.52 -5.99 33.28
C GLN A 213 6.59 -4.97 32.59
N LYS A 214 5.77 -4.27 33.38
CA LYS A 214 4.84 -3.24 32.89
C LYS A 214 5.58 -2.09 32.18
N GLN A 215 6.68 -1.61 32.78
CA GLN A 215 7.50 -0.56 32.19
C GLN A 215 8.17 -0.98 30.88
N LEU A 216 8.67 -2.22 30.79
CA LEU A 216 9.27 -2.76 29.57
C LEU A 216 8.24 -2.90 28.45
N LEU A 217 7.03 -3.38 28.75
CA LEU A 217 5.94 -3.46 27.78
C LEU A 217 5.53 -2.06 27.28
N ALA A 218 5.39 -1.09 28.19
CA ALA A 218 5.07 0.29 27.80
C ALA A 218 6.12 0.91 26.87
N ARG A 219 7.41 0.61 27.08
CA ARG A 219 8.49 1.07 26.18
C ARG A 219 8.42 0.42 24.81
N LEU A 220 8.10 -0.87 24.74
CA LEU A 220 7.90 -1.58 23.48
C LEU A 220 6.70 -1.02 22.71
N ASP A 221 5.59 -0.78 23.40
CA ASP A 221 4.38 -0.22 22.80
C ASP A 221 4.61 1.20 22.28
N HIS A 222 5.24 2.07 23.08
CA HIS A 222 5.61 3.42 22.65
C HIS A 222 6.55 3.40 21.43
N ARG A 223 7.47 2.43 21.37
CA ARG A 223 8.36 2.27 20.21
C ARG A 223 7.60 1.84 18.96
N ILE A 224 6.66 0.91 19.07
CA ILE A 224 5.84 0.46 17.94
C ILE A 224 4.95 1.62 17.44
N ASP A 225 4.29 2.35 18.33
CA ASP A 225 3.49 3.53 17.99
C ASP A 225 4.31 4.56 17.21
N GLY A 226 5.50 4.92 17.70
CA GLY A 226 6.39 5.85 17.01
C GLY A 226 6.83 5.37 15.63
N LEU A 227 7.06 4.06 15.45
CA LEU A 227 7.38 3.47 14.15
C LEU A 227 6.18 3.47 13.19
N LEU A 228 4.97 3.26 13.70
CA LEU A 228 3.73 3.32 12.91
C LEU A 228 3.42 4.74 12.46
N ARG A 229 3.51 5.73 13.35
CA ARG A 229 3.35 7.15 12.98
C ARG A 229 4.38 7.60 11.96
N LYS A 230 5.64 7.20 12.14
CA LYS A 230 6.68 7.41 11.12
C LYS A 230 6.31 6.77 9.78
N ALA A 231 5.80 5.54 9.79
CA ALA A 231 5.39 4.84 8.58
C ALA A 231 4.21 5.52 7.87
N ILE A 232 3.25 6.07 8.63
CA ILE A 232 2.12 6.86 8.11
C ILE A 232 2.66 8.11 7.39
N THR A 233 3.54 8.88 8.02
CA THR A 233 4.16 10.06 7.39
C THR A 233 4.95 9.68 6.13
N GLN A 234 5.70 8.58 6.17
CA GLN A 234 6.44 8.06 5.01
C GLN A 234 5.53 7.56 3.88
N ALA A 235 4.28 7.22 4.17
CA ALA A 235 3.27 6.89 3.16
C ALA A 235 2.65 8.13 2.50
N GLY A 236 3.03 9.34 2.94
CA GLY A 236 2.60 10.61 2.36
C GLY A 236 1.42 11.27 3.08
N PHE A 237 1.01 10.75 4.24
CA PHE A 237 0.02 11.41 5.08
C PHE A 237 0.66 12.53 5.90
N SER A 238 -0.12 13.57 6.23
CA SER A 238 0.38 14.70 7.01
C SER A 238 0.77 14.27 8.43
N LYS A 239 1.75 14.96 9.01
CA LYS A 239 2.13 14.75 10.42
C LYS A 239 0.93 14.95 11.36
N ALA A 240 0.07 15.92 11.07
CA ALA A 240 -1.14 16.17 11.84
C ALA A 240 -2.10 14.96 11.84
N LEU A 241 -2.32 14.31 10.69
CA LEU A 241 -3.09 13.06 10.63
C LEU A 241 -2.39 11.94 11.37
N ALA A 242 -1.08 11.80 11.19
CA ALA A 242 -0.28 10.77 11.85
C ALA A 242 -0.29 10.90 13.38
N ASP A 243 -0.26 12.11 13.92
CA ASP A 243 -0.27 12.39 15.37
C ASP A 243 -1.66 12.21 16.00
N ASN A 244 -2.73 12.51 15.25
CA ASN A 244 -4.09 12.43 15.77
C ASN A 244 -4.77 11.07 15.57
N ALA A 245 -4.24 10.24 14.67
CA ALA A 245 -4.75 8.89 14.43
C ALA A 245 -4.78 8.04 15.71
N GLU A 246 -5.89 7.33 15.89
CA GLU A 246 -6.03 6.24 16.86
C GLU A 246 -5.52 4.96 16.18
N ILE A 247 -4.52 4.33 16.78
CA ILE A 247 -3.79 3.21 16.18
C ILE A 247 -3.84 2.02 17.14
N GLU A 248 -4.39 0.91 16.68
CA GLU A 248 -4.30 -0.38 17.35
C GLU A 248 -3.42 -1.33 16.54
N TRP A 249 -2.64 -2.17 17.22
CA TRP A 249 -1.82 -3.18 16.54
C TRP A 249 -1.82 -4.51 17.28
N ARG A 250 -1.69 -5.59 16.51
CA ARG A 250 -1.52 -6.95 17.05
C ARG A 250 -0.90 -7.88 16.01
N LYS A 251 -0.53 -9.11 16.43
CA LYS A 251 0.08 -10.11 15.54
C LYS A 251 -0.93 -10.83 14.64
N THR A 252 -2.20 -10.90 15.07
CA THR A 252 -3.33 -11.43 14.31
C THR A 252 -4.03 -10.29 13.56
N GLY A 253 -4.66 -10.54 12.41
CA GLY A 253 -5.37 -9.45 11.72
C GLY A 253 -6.71 -9.10 12.37
N PHE A 254 -7.20 -7.91 12.03
CA PHE A 254 -8.47 -7.35 12.53
C PHE A 254 -9.68 -7.88 11.77
N TRP A 255 -9.47 -8.30 10.53
CA TRP A 255 -10.48 -8.97 9.71
C TRP A 255 -10.48 -10.48 9.97
N PRO A 256 -11.64 -11.13 10.06
CA PRO A 256 -11.71 -12.58 9.93
C PRO A 256 -11.02 -13.03 8.62
N GLY A 257 -10.31 -14.16 8.65
CA GLY A 257 -9.64 -14.74 7.48
C GLY A 257 -8.23 -14.20 7.19
N THR A 258 -7.77 -13.15 7.87
CA THR A 258 -6.34 -12.80 7.87
C THR A 258 -5.54 -13.77 8.74
N ASP A 259 -4.31 -14.07 8.32
CA ASP A 259 -3.41 -14.95 9.07
C ASP A 259 -2.52 -14.15 10.05
N LEU A 260 -1.63 -14.83 10.76
CA LEU A 260 -0.58 -14.19 11.56
C LEU A 260 0.35 -13.37 10.67
N ALA A 261 0.69 -12.15 11.11
CA ALA A 261 1.53 -11.21 10.37
C ALA A 261 2.87 -11.82 9.92
N GLU A 262 3.43 -12.75 10.69
CA GLU A 262 4.73 -13.38 10.41
C GLU A 262 4.68 -14.45 9.31
N ARG A 263 3.49 -14.97 8.98
CA ARG A 263 3.30 -15.97 7.93
C ARG A 263 3.28 -15.37 6.53
N TYR A 264 3.01 -14.07 6.41
CA TYR A 264 2.99 -13.39 5.12
C TYR A 264 4.39 -13.31 4.50
N GLY A 265 4.49 -13.67 3.22
CA GLY A 265 5.72 -13.56 2.45
C GLY A 265 6.19 -12.11 2.32
N VAL A 266 7.48 -11.86 2.51
CA VAL A 266 8.11 -10.53 2.35
C VAL A 266 9.39 -10.61 1.53
N PRO A 267 9.80 -9.53 0.84
CA PRO A 267 11.12 -9.44 0.21
C PRO A 267 12.25 -9.71 1.21
N ASP A 268 13.36 -10.27 0.72
CA ASP A 268 14.48 -10.69 1.57
C ASP A 268 15.04 -9.57 2.45
N HIS A 269 15.21 -8.38 1.88
CA HIS A 269 15.70 -7.21 2.60
C HIS A 269 14.74 -6.71 3.71
N LEU A 270 13.49 -7.18 3.72
CA LEU A 270 12.48 -6.86 4.73
C LEU A 270 12.26 -7.96 5.77
N LYS A 271 12.80 -9.18 5.58
CA LYS A 271 12.57 -10.33 6.47
C LYS A 271 12.95 -10.06 7.93
N ARG A 272 13.97 -9.23 8.15
CA ARG A 272 14.48 -8.87 9.49
C ARG A 272 13.56 -7.92 10.26
N PHE A 273 12.63 -7.24 9.59
CA PHE A 273 11.79 -6.25 10.23
C PHE A 273 10.50 -6.86 10.77
N PRO A 274 10.01 -6.39 11.94
CA PRO A 274 8.77 -6.87 12.52
C PRO A 274 7.58 -6.61 11.60
N ARG A 275 6.65 -7.57 11.61
CA ARG A 275 5.36 -7.50 10.93
C ARG A 275 4.25 -7.51 11.95
N ILE A 276 3.28 -6.63 11.75
CA ILE A 276 2.09 -6.49 12.60
C ILE A 276 0.87 -6.12 11.76
N HIS A 277 -0.30 -6.53 12.21
CA HIS A 277 -1.55 -5.98 11.71
C HIS A 277 -1.88 -4.70 12.46
N VAL A 278 -2.52 -3.77 11.76
CA VAL A 278 -2.79 -2.43 12.25
C VAL A 278 -4.23 -2.08 11.90
N ARG A 279 -4.94 -1.49 12.87
CA ARG A 279 -6.18 -0.76 12.65
C ARG A 279 -5.89 0.71 12.90
N ILE A 280 -6.36 1.57 12.00
CA ILE A 280 -6.22 3.02 12.10
C ILE A 280 -7.63 3.61 12.02
N ARG A 281 -7.97 4.45 12.99
CA ARG A 281 -9.06 5.41 12.87
C ARG A 281 -8.47 6.80 12.72
N TRP A 282 -8.76 7.44 11.60
CA TRP A 282 -8.30 8.78 11.29
C TRP A 282 -9.14 9.80 12.05
N CYS A 283 -8.48 10.70 12.77
CA CYS A 283 -9.13 11.75 13.53
C CYS A 283 -8.46 13.11 13.27
N ASP A 284 -9.21 14.20 13.43
CA ASP A 284 -8.67 15.55 13.49
C ASP A 284 -8.15 15.89 14.90
N ALA A 285 -7.72 17.13 15.10
CA ALA A 285 -7.20 17.62 16.39
C ALA A 285 -8.26 17.57 17.51
N ASP A 286 -9.55 17.64 17.16
CA ASP A 286 -10.69 17.59 18.08
C ASP A 286 -11.19 16.15 18.29
N LYS A 287 -10.43 15.14 17.85
CA LYS A 287 -10.78 13.71 17.90
C LYS A 287 -12.04 13.35 17.11
N ARG A 288 -12.42 14.16 16.12
CA ARG A 288 -13.53 13.84 15.22
C ARG A 288 -13.04 12.95 14.07
N PRO A 289 -13.82 11.94 13.65
CA PRO A 289 -13.45 11.05 12.55
C PRO A 289 -13.23 11.82 11.25
N VAL A 290 -12.13 11.51 10.54
CA VAL A 290 -11.78 12.08 9.24
C VAL A 290 -11.85 11.01 8.17
N GLN A 291 -12.65 11.25 7.14
CA GLN A 291 -12.82 10.32 6.02
C GLN A 291 -11.61 10.43 5.07
N ILE A 292 -10.82 9.37 4.95
CA ILE A 292 -9.65 9.31 4.07
C ILE A 292 -9.94 8.41 2.87
N LEU A 293 -9.60 8.86 1.66
CA LEU A 293 -9.66 8.05 0.44
C LEU A 293 -8.48 7.06 0.35
N GLY A 294 -8.77 5.83 -0.03
CA GLY A 294 -7.76 4.82 -0.33
C GLY A 294 -7.23 4.84 -1.78
N PRO A 295 -6.33 3.90 -2.15
CA PRO A 295 -5.78 2.83 -1.32
C PRO A 295 -4.79 3.34 -0.27
N ILE A 296 -4.91 2.81 0.95
CA ILE A 296 -3.98 3.09 2.05
C ILE A 296 -2.98 1.93 2.16
N CYS A 297 -1.69 2.25 2.01
CA CYS A 297 -0.60 1.31 2.24
C CYS A 297 0.49 1.93 3.11
N VAL A 298 0.80 1.29 4.24
CA VAL A 298 1.75 1.82 5.24
C VAL A 298 2.91 0.85 5.46
N GLY A 299 4.10 1.39 5.74
CA GLY A 299 5.29 0.61 6.11
C GLY A 299 6.29 0.39 4.97
N GLY A 300 7.34 -0.37 5.27
CA GLY A 300 8.45 -0.65 4.35
C GLY A 300 8.05 -1.51 3.15
N GLY A 301 6.99 -2.30 3.30
CA GLY A 301 6.49 -3.22 2.27
C GLY A 301 5.44 -2.61 1.31
N ARG A 302 5.11 -1.32 1.42
CA ARG A 302 3.99 -0.69 0.69
C ARG A 302 4.06 -0.78 -0.85
N PHE A 303 5.25 -0.98 -1.42
CA PHE A 303 5.46 -1.16 -2.87
C PHE A 303 5.39 -2.62 -3.34
N TYR A 304 5.17 -3.56 -2.41
CA TYR A 304 5.17 -5.00 -2.63
C TYR A 304 3.83 -5.67 -2.26
N GLY A 305 2.77 -4.88 -2.05
CA GLY A 305 1.46 -5.38 -1.64
C GLY A 305 1.32 -5.67 -0.14
N LEU A 306 2.27 -5.21 0.69
CA LEU A 306 2.23 -5.32 2.14
C LEU A 306 1.78 -4.01 2.80
N GLY A 307 1.23 -4.12 3.99
CA GLY A 307 0.65 -2.99 4.72
C GLY A 307 -0.58 -2.40 4.06
N LEU A 308 -1.31 -3.19 3.24
CA LEU A 308 -2.53 -2.78 2.57
C LEU A 308 -3.70 -2.81 3.56
N PHE A 309 -4.47 -1.72 3.59
CA PHE A 309 -5.66 -1.59 4.42
C PHE A 309 -6.93 -1.70 3.57
N ALA A 310 -7.97 -2.25 4.18
CA ALA A 310 -9.34 -2.15 3.72
C ALA A 310 -10.14 -1.32 4.72
N SER A 311 -11.07 -0.51 4.19
CA SER A 311 -12.01 0.27 4.98
C SER A 311 -12.89 -0.67 5.80
N GLU A 312 -13.01 -0.41 7.09
CA GLU A 312 -14.07 -1.01 7.89
C GLU A 312 -15.41 -0.41 7.46
N GLY A 313 -16.52 -1.12 7.67
CA GLY A 313 -17.84 -0.50 7.56
C GLY A 313 -17.97 0.58 8.63
N ASP A 314 -18.63 1.69 8.31
CA ASP A 314 -19.21 2.55 9.33
C ASP A 314 -20.40 1.83 9.99
#